data_AF-A0AAU9NWG2-F1
#
_entry.id   AF-A0AAU9NWG2-F1
#
_cell.length_a   1.000
_cell.length_b   1.000
_cell.length_c   1.000
_cell.angle_alpha   90.00
_cell.angle_beta   90.00
_cell.angle_gamma   90.00
#
_symmetry.space_group_name_H-M   'P 1'
#
loop_
_entity.id
_entity.type
_entity.pdbx_description
1 polymer ?
#
loop_
_entity_poly.entity_id
_entity_poly.type
_entity_poly.pdbx_seq_one_letter_code
_entity_poly.pdbx_strand_id
1 'polypeptide(L)'
;MGESSNTIFERIAWIIIVGLPIIMWSDSNFNKIVSNFGRIIVLFDGIKNRVDLSFVKVSILTSLKKKLNEELSILLNGSSLSEDDDESESEEEEEGFSDTYMNDMEEGEIRKDEATSATPDGDECDDVAVIDDNLPIIIGNSPVPLPQPENEESVHSEPAT
;
A
#
# COMPACT_ATOMS: atom_id res chain seq x y z
N MET A 1 -8.04 -17.73 -50.70
CA MET A 1 -7.21 -16.75 -49.95
C MET A 1 -8.01 -16.35 -48.73
N GLY A 2 -7.61 -16.79 -47.55
CA GLY A 2 -8.28 -16.42 -46.30
C GLY A 2 -7.65 -15.15 -45.76
N GLU A 3 -8.44 -14.08 -45.63
CA GLU A 3 -8.02 -12.87 -44.93
C GLU A 3 -7.98 -13.17 -43.43
N SER A 4 -6.78 -13.23 -42.86
CA SER A 4 -6.59 -13.31 -41.42
C SER A 4 -6.96 -11.97 -40.80
N SER A 5 -8.22 -11.81 -40.36
CA SER A 5 -8.64 -10.64 -39.60
C SER A 5 -7.83 -10.56 -38.30
N ASN A 6 -6.87 -9.65 -38.24
CA ASN A 6 -6.05 -9.38 -37.07
C ASN A 6 -6.93 -8.68 -36.02
N THR A 7 -7.65 -9.46 -35.22
CA THR A 7 -8.49 -8.94 -34.15
C THR A 7 -7.61 -8.50 -32.99
N ILE A 8 -7.53 -7.19 -32.78
CA ILE A 8 -6.88 -6.62 -31.60
C ILE A 8 -7.74 -6.99 -30.38
N PHE A 9 -7.16 -7.77 -29.48
CA PHE A 9 -7.83 -8.16 -28.25
C PHE A 9 -7.66 -7.04 -27.23
N GLU A 10 -8.79 -6.52 -26.73
CA GLU A 10 -8.84 -5.62 -25.58
C GLU A 10 -9.93 -6.08 -24.63
N ARG A 11 -9.69 -5.93 -23.33
CA ARG A 11 -10.69 -6.19 -22.30
C ARG A 11 -10.58 -5.19 -21.17
N ILE A 12 -11.67 -5.03 -20.44
CA ILE A 12 -11.69 -4.31 -19.17
C ILE A 12 -11.33 -5.29 -18.06
N ALA A 13 -10.39 -4.90 -17.20
CA ALA A 13 -10.00 -5.66 -16.02
C ALA A 13 -9.98 -4.76 -14.78
N TRP A 14 -10.24 -5.35 -13.63
CA TRP A 14 -10.12 -4.69 -12.33
C TRP A 14 -8.82 -5.12 -11.66
N ILE A 15 -8.02 -4.15 -11.24
CA ILE A 15 -6.84 -4.36 -10.41
C ILE A 15 -7.17 -3.89 -8.99
N ILE A 16 -6.76 -4.69 -8.01
CA ILE A 16 -6.81 -4.33 -6.59
C ILE A 16 -5.36 -4.16 -6.14
N ILE A 17 -5.00 -2.97 -5.68
CA ILE A 17 -3.69 -2.69 -5.08
C ILE A 17 -3.87 -2.76 -3.57
N VAL A 18 -3.03 -3.54 -2.92
CA VAL A 18 -3.02 -3.76 -1.47
C VAL A 18 -1.60 -3.55 -0.93
N GLY A 19 -1.46 -3.26 0.36
CA GLY A 19 -0.16 -3.21 1.03
C GLY A 19 0.73 -2.02 0.65
N LEU A 20 0.17 -1.00 0.01
CA LEU A 20 0.92 0.21 -0.33
C LEU A 20 1.04 1.12 0.91
N PRO A 21 2.23 1.62 1.28
CA PRO A 21 2.38 2.56 2.39
C PRO A 21 1.58 3.84 2.16
N ILE A 22 0.96 4.40 3.21
CA ILE A 22 0.06 5.56 3.11
C ILE A 22 0.68 6.77 2.41
N ILE A 23 1.99 6.99 2.61
CA ILE A 23 2.75 8.05 1.93
C ILE A 23 2.77 7.93 0.40
N MET A 24 2.50 6.73 -0.12
CA MET A 24 2.44 6.45 -1.56
C MET A 24 1.00 6.43 -2.10
N TRP A 25 -0.03 6.65 -1.27
CA TRP A 25 -1.42 6.65 -1.71
C TRP A 25 -1.79 7.94 -2.44
N SER A 26 -1.26 8.10 -3.65
CA SER A 26 -1.59 9.20 -4.55
C SER A 26 -2.00 8.70 -5.92
N ASP A 27 -2.86 9.46 -6.60
CA ASP A 27 -3.30 9.15 -7.97
C ASP A 27 -2.12 9.00 -8.93
N SER A 28 -1.05 9.78 -8.74
CA SER A 28 0.18 9.70 -9.51
C SER A 28 0.84 8.33 -9.38
N ASN A 29 0.95 7.82 -8.16
CA ASN A 29 1.56 6.53 -7.87
C ASN A 29 0.70 5.36 -8.36
N PHE A 30 -0.61 5.43 -8.15
CA PHE A 30 -1.54 4.45 -8.72
C PHE A 30 -1.45 4.41 -10.25
N ASN A 31 -1.31 5.57 -10.90
CA ASN A 31 -1.14 5.63 -12.34
C ASN A 31 0.16 4.97 -12.80
N LYS A 32 1.29 5.28 -12.15
CA LYS A 32 2.58 4.63 -12.41
C LYS A 32 2.49 3.11 -12.28
N ILE A 33 1.93 2.60 -11.17
CA ILE A 33 1.77 1.15 -10.91
C ILE A 33 0.93 0.49 -12.01
N VAL A 34 -0.21 1.08 -12.33
CA VAL A 34 -1.22 0.47 -13.18
C VAL A 34 -0.88 0.57 -14.68
N SER A 35 -0.11 1.58 -15.08
CA SER A 35 0.32 1.79 -16.47
C SER A 35 1.08 0.59 -17.07
N ASN A 36 1.71 -0.25 -16.24
CA ASN A 36 2.39 -1.48 -16.66
C ASN A 36 1.42 -2.56 -17.18
N PHE A 37 0.15 -2.50 -16.77
CA PHE A 37 -0.85 -3.51 -17.11
C PHE A 37 -1.82 -3.04 -18.19
N GLY A 38 -1.97 -1.73 -18.38
CA GLY A 38 -2.86 -1.16 -19.38
C GLY A 38 -3.17 0.31 -19.15
N ARG A 39 -4.20 0.80 -19.84
CA ARG A 39 -4.66 2.18 -19.72
C ARG A 39 -5.77 2.29 -18.69
N ILE A 40 -5.65 3.21 -17.74
CA ILE A 40 -6.72 3.47 -16.76
C ILE A 40 -7.94 4.03 -17.47
N ILE A 41 -9.11 3.44 -17.18
CA ILE A 41 -10.41 3.92 -17.67
C ILE A 41 -11.16 4.64 -16.55
N VAL A 42 -11.12 4.06 -15.34
CA VAL A 42 -11.81 4.58 -14.17
C VAL A 42 -10.95 4.31 -12.93
N LEU A 43 -10.58 5.39 -12.23
CA LEU A 43 -10.08 5.34 -10.86
C LEU A 43 -11.30 5.21 -9.95
N PHE A 44 -11.46 4.09 -9.25
CA PHE A 44 -12.56 3.94 -8.30
C PHE A 44 -12.09 4.45 -6.94
N ASP A 45 -12.16 5.78 -6.77
CA ASP A 45 -12.00 6.44 -5.47
C ASP A 45 -13.11 7.45 -5.23
N GLY A 46 -14.35 6.95 -5.27
CA GLY A 46 -15.56 7.75 -5.06
C GLY A 46 -15.89 7.99 -3.58
N ILE A 47 -15.02 7.63 -2.64
CA ILE A 47 -15.29 7.76 -1.20
C ILE A 47 -14.33 8.80 -0.63
N LYS A 48 -14.75 10.06 -0.68
CA LYS A 48 -14.02 11.20 -0.08
C LYS A 48 -13.74 11.04 1.43
N ASN A 49 -14.36 10.04 2.08
CA ASN A 49 -14.13 9.62 3.46
C ASN A 49 -13.62 8.17 3.52
N ARG A 50 -12.50 7.87 2.84
CA ARG A 50 -11.85 6.56 2.99
C ARG A 50 -11.22 6.46 4.38
N VAL A 51 -11.96 5.88 5.31
CA VAL A 51 -11.41 5.38 6.58
C VAL A 51 -10.57 4.12 6.32
N ASP A 52 -10.90 3.37 5.26
CA ASP A 52 -10.22 2.14 4.90
C ASP A 52 -9.20 2.36 3.77
N LEU A 53 -7.93 2.35 4.18
CA LEU A 53 -6.74 2.48 3.34
C LEU A 53 -6.05 1.11 3.17
N SER A 54 -6.81 0.01 3.24
CA SER A 54 -6.24 -1.33 3.02
C SER A 54 -6.08 -1.67 1.53
N PHE A 55 -6.94 -1.11 0.66
CA PHE A 55 -6.86 -1.34 -0.78
C PHE A 55 -7.45 -0.24 -1.65
N VAL A 56 -6.95 -0.14 -2.89
CA VAL A 56 -7.57 0.67 -3.97
C VAL A 56 -7.94 -0.22 -5.16
N LYS A 57 -9.09 0.08 -5.78
CA LYS A 57 -9.60 -0.65 -6.94
C LYS A 57 -9.53 0.24 -8.18
N VAL A 58 -8.87 -0.24 -9.24
CA VAL A 58 -8.67 0.51 -10.48
C VAL A 58 -9.18 -0.30 -11.66
N SER A 59 -9.93 0.34 -12.56
CA SER A 59 -10.40 -0.28 -13.81
C SER A 59 -9.48 0.11 -14.95
N ILE A 60 -9.00 -0.90 -15.70
CA ILE A 60 -8.07 -0.71 -16.81
C ILE A 60 -8.57 -1.35 -18.09
N LEU A 61 -8.14 -0.78 -19.22
CA LEU A 61 -8.19 -1.38 -20.54
C LEU A 61 -6.86 -2.06 -20.80
N THR A 62 -6.88 -3.37 -21.02
CA THR A 62 -5.67 -4.17 -21.25
C THR A 62 -5.83 -5.09 -22.45
N SER A 63 -4.74 -5.30 -23.19
CA SER A 63 -4.63 -6.32 -24.24
C SER A 63 -4.03 -7.63 -23.73
N LEU A 64 -3.69 -7.70 -22.42
CA LEU A 64 -3.13 -8.89 -21.81
C LEU A 64 -4.19 -9.99 -21.69
N LYS A 65 -3.88 -11.18 -22.20
CA LYS A 65 -4.76 -12.37 -22.15
C LYS A 65 -4.58 -13.19 -20.86
N LYS A 66 -3.50 -12.98 -20.10
CA LYS A 66 -3.19 -13.70 -18.85
C LYS A 66 -3.98 -13.16 -17.65
N LYS A 67 -4.12 -13.95 -16.58
CA LYS A 67 -4.64 -13.46 -15.29
C LYS A 67 -3.65 -12.42 -14.72
N LEU A 68 -4.16 -11.31 -14.21
CA LEU A 68 -3.35 -10.28 -13.54
C LEU A 68 -3.38 -10.58 -12.03
N ASN A 69 -2.35 -11.27 -11.56
CA ASN A 69 -2.12 -11.53 -10.14
C ASN A 69 -0.62 -11.48 -9.92
N GLU A 70 -0.10 -10.26 -9.80
CA GLU A 70 1.32 -9.98 -9.78
C GLU A 70 1.62 -9.25 -8.46
N GLU A 71 2.68 -9.66 -7.79
CA GLU A 71 3.23 -8.96 -6.64
C GLU A 71 4.28 -7.98 -7.13
N LEU A 72 4.25 -6.74 -6.64
CA LEU A 72 5.16 -5.69 -7.06
C LEU A 72 6.00 -5.25 -5.89
N SER A 73 7.33 -5.34 -6.04
CA SER A 73 8.26 -4.75 -5.10
C SER A 73 8.47 -3.29 -5.48
N ILE A 74 8.13 -2.39 -4.55
CA ILE A 74 8.25 -0.96 -4.74
C ILE A 74 9.41 -0.47 -3.87
N LEU A 75 10.38 0.20 -4.49
CA LEU A 75 11.49 0.82 -3.79
C LEU A 75 11.14 2.28 -3.45
N LEU A 76 11.09 2.60 -2.16
CA LEU A 76 10.95 3.96 -1.66
C LEU A 76 12.35 4.56 -1.43
N ASN A 77 12.58 5.78 -1.90
CA ASN A 77 13.78 6.59 -1.63
C ASN A 77 15.14 6.07 -2.14
N GLY A 78 15.19 5.04 -2.98
CA GLY A 78 16.46 4.55 -3.54
C GLY A 78 17.37 3.83 -2.52
N SER A 79 16.97 3.74 -1.26
CA SER A 79 17.59 2.87 -0.26
C SER A 79 16.79 1.58 -0.22
N SER A 80 17.33 0.51 -0.81
CA SER A 80 16.85 -0.83 -0.49
C SER A 80 17.10 -1.05 0.98
N LEU A 81 16.04 -1.18 1.77
CA LEU A 81 16.11 -1.59 3.16
C LEU A 81 16.52 -3.08 3.17
N SER A 82 17.77 -3.38 2.85
CA SER A 82 18.39 -4.62 3.28
C SER A 82 18.73 -4.43 4.74
N GLU A 83 17.84 -4.93 5.59
CA GLU A 83 18.06 -5.11 7.03
C GLU A 83 19.26 -6.04 7.22
N ASP A 84 20.46 -5.47 7.27
CA ASP A 84 21.67 -6.05 7.84
C ASP A 84 22.32 -4.95 8.69
N ASP A 85 21.57 -4.34 9.61
CA ASP A 85 22.14 -3.47 10.64
C ASP A 85 22.31 -4.32 11.90
N ASP A 86 23.55 -4.75 12.12
CA ASP A 86 24.10 -5.32 13.35
C ASP A 86 23.53 -4.58 14.57
N GLU A 87 22.79 -5.32 15.41
CA GLU A 87 22.40 -4.90 16.75
C GLU A 87 23.67 -4.59 17.56
N SER A 88 24.02 -3.30 17.64
CA SER A 88 24.96 -2.81 18.64
C SER A 88 24.16 -2.51 19.91
N GLU A 89 24.33 -3.40 20.89
CA GLU A 89 23.85 -3.23 22.27
C GLU A 89 24.37 -1.90 22.83
N SER A 90 23.52 -0.88 22.87
CA SER A 90 23.74 0.33 23.66
C SER A 90 22.87 0.23 24.90
N GLU A 91 23.52 -0.15 26.01
CA GLU A 91 22.98 -0.01 27.35
C GLU A 91 23.03 1.47 27.74
N GLU A 92 21.98 2.24 27.43
CA GLU A 92 21.80 3.60 27.94
C GLU A 92 20.54 3.67 28.82
N GLU A 93 20.82 3.43 30.11
CA GLU A 93 20.24 3.98 31.34
C GLU A 93 18.80 4.52 31.29
N GLU A 94 17.94 3.83 32.05
CA GLU A 94 16.63 4.30 32.52
C GLU A 94 16.72 5.71 33.11
N GLU A 95 16.03 6.68 32.51
CA GLU A 95 15.66 7.89 33.24
C GLU A 95 14.33 8.48 32.75
N GLY A 96 13.37 8.61 33.69
CA GLY A 96 12.26 9.55 33.56
C GLY A 96 10.86 8.96 33.48
N PHE A 97 10.42 8.24 34.51
CA PHE A 97 9.00 8.07 34.81
C PHE A 97 8.39 9.46 35.12
N SER A 98 7.74 10.08 34.13
CA SER A 98 6.99 11.31 34.33
C SER A 98 5.59 10.96 34.83
N ASP A 99 5.42 10.96 36.15
CA ASP A 99 4.14 11.03 36.83
C ASP A 99 3.36 12.30 36.40
N THR A 100 2.61 12.21 35.31
CA THR A 100 1.56 13.19 35.03
C THR A 100 0.32 12.80 35.83
N TYR A 101 0.25 13.37 37.03
CA TYR A 101 -0.91 13.40 37.90
C TYR A 101 -2.18 13.70 37.08
N MET A 102 -3.14 12.78 37.12
CA MET A 102 -4.52 13.00 36.73
C MET A 102 -5.11 14.06 37.65
N ASN A 103 -5.19 15.31 37.17
CA ASN A 103 -5.97 16.33 37.86
C ASN A 103 -7.46 15.99 37.75
N ASP A 104 -8.09 15.89 38.91
CA ASP A 104 -9.52 15.86 39.18
C ASP A 104 -10.33 16.64 38.12
N MET A 105 -11.11 15.92 37.33
CA MET A 105 -12.09 16.51 36.43
C MET A 105 -13.39 16.72 37.22
N GLU A 106 -13.54 17.91 37.78
CA GLU A 106 -14.74 18.38 38.48
C GLU A 106 -15.97 18.32 37.55
N GLU A 107 -17.05 17.72 38.05
CA GLU A 107 -18.31 17.50 37.36
C GLU A 107 -19.05 18.83 37.14
N GLY A 108 -18.86 19.43 35.94
CA GLY A 108 -19.53 20.65 35.52
C GLY A 108 -20.93 20.41 34.94
N GLU A 109 -21.94 21.02 35.57
CA GLU A 109 -23.35 21.07 35.15
C GLU A 109 -23.52 21.68 33.74
N ILE A 110 -24.06 20.89 32.80
CA ILE A 110 -24.34 21.34 31.43
C ILE A 110 -25.57 22.28 31.43
N ARG A 111 -25.33 23.59 31.39
CA ARG A 111 -26.37 24.58 31.04
C ARG A 111 -26.59 24.61 29.53
N LYS A 112 -27.83 24.85 29.15
CA LYS A 112 -28.38 24.52 27.84
C LYS A 112 -28.74 25.79 27.10
N ASP A 113 -27.73 26.60 26.74
CA ASP A 113 -27.98 27.93 26.20
C ASP A 113 -27.25 28.15 24.86
N GLU A 114 -28.11 28.26 23.84
CA GLU A 114 -28.07 29.21 22.72
C GLU A 114 -26.85 29.27 21.78
N ALA A 115 -27.15 29.04 20.49
CA ALA A 115 -26.20 29.01 19.38
C ALA A 115 -25.58 30.39 19.11
N THR A 116 -24.27 30.50 19.29
CA THR A 116 -23.45 31.57 18.69
C THR A 116 -22.42 30.95 17.76
N SER A 117 -22.50 31.32 16.49
CA SER A 117 -21.56 31.00 15.43
C SER A 117 -20.22 31.70 15.70
N ALA A 118 -19.22 30.94 16.14
CA ALA A 118 -17.83 31.38 16.21
C ALA A 118 -17.02 30.61 15.17
N THR A 119 -16.40 31.34 14.25
CA THR A 119 -15.39 30.86 13.31
C THR A 119 -14.06 30.66 14.05
N PRO A 120 -13.41 29.49 13.96
CA PRO A 120 -12.06 29.33 14.46
C PRO A 120 -11.06 29.84 13.40
N ASP A 121 -10.45 30.99 13.67
CA ASP A 121 -9.19 31.40 13.06
C ASP A 121 -8.04 30.89 13.96
N GLY A 122 -7.11 30.14 13.36
CA GLY A 122 -5.79 29.87 13.95
C GLY A 122 -5.56 28.42 14.38
N ASP A 123 -4.78 27.67 13.60
CA ASP A 123 -3.36 27.42 13.87
C ASP A 123 -2.81 26.51 12.75
N GLU A 124 -1.99 27.09 11.89
CA GLU A 124 -1.39 26.46 10.72
C GLU A 124 -0.08 25.79 11.16
N CYS A 125 -0.15 24.55 11.62
CA CYS A 125 1.03 23.69 11.82
C CYS A 125 1.44 23.05 10.48
N ASP A 126 2.14 23.84 9.66
CA ASP A 126 2.79 23.38 8.42
C ASP A 126 4.07 22.58 8.74
N ASP A 127 3.93 21.42 9.36
CA ASP A 127 4.94 20.36 9.31
C ASP A 127 4.54 19.32 8.25
N VAL A 128 4.26 19.80 7.04
CA VAL A 128 4.04 18.93 5.89
C VAL A 128 5.41 18.51 5.39
N ALA A 129 5.81 17.27 5.67
CA ALA A 129 6.97 16.67 5.03
C ALA A 129 6.80 16.83 3.50
N VAL A 130 7.63 17.68 2.90
CA VAL A 130 7.65 17.90 1.45
C VAL A 130 8.23 16.63 0.82
N ILE A 131 7.36 15.67 0.55
CA ILE A 131 7.70 14.48 -0.23
C ILE A 131 7.70 14.93 -1.69
N ASP A 132 8.86 14.91 -2.33
CA ASP A 132 8.98 15.25 -3.75
C ASP A 132 8.31 14.15 -4.60
N ASP A 133 7.10 14.44 -5.09
CA ASP A 133 6.31 13.56 -5.97
C ASP A 133 7.03 13.20 -7.29
N ASN A 134 8.15 13.86 -7.59
CA ASN A 134 8.97 13.58 -8.77
C ASN A 134 9.96 12.43 -8.57
N LEU A 135 10.06 11.84 -7.38
CA LEU A 135 10.94 10.69 -7.20
C LEU A 135 10.46 9.52 -8.08
N PRO A 136 11.40 8.88 -8.82
CA PRO A 136 11.06 7.77 -9.69
C PRO A 136 10.69 6.54 -8.85
N ILE A 137 9.45 6.07 -8.99
CA ILE A 137 9.06 4.76 -8.48
C ILE A 137 9.67 3.72 -9.42
N ILE A 138 10.67 2.99 -8.93
CA ILE A 138 11.25 1.86 -9.64
C ILE A 138 10.41 0.63 -9.29
N ILE A 139 9.69 0.12 -10.30
CA ILE A 139 8.87 -1.09 -10.17
C ILE A 139 9.74 -2.27 -10.58
N GLY A 140 10.20 -3.03 -9.60
CA GLY A 140 10.92 -4.28 -9.82
C GLY A 140 9.94 -5.43 -10.00
N ASN A 141 9.97 -6.09 -11.16
CA ASN A 141 9.34 -7.39 -11.30
C ASN A 141 10.30 -8.43 -10.73
N SER A 142 10.25 -8.70 -9.42
CA SER A 142 10.92 -9.88 -8.90
C SER A 142 10.11 -11.10 -9.34
N PRO A 143 10.68 -12.08 -10.06
CA PRO A 143 9.97 -13.30 -10.37
C PRO A 143 9.68 -14.01 -9.03
N VAL A 144 8.41 -14.02 -8.63
CA VAL A 144 7.97 -14.82 -7.48
C VAL A 144 8.41 -16.26 -7.74
N PRO A 145 9.26 -16.85 -6.89
CA PRO A 145 9.67 -18.24 -7.06
C PRO A 145 8.41 -19.10 -7.09
N LEU A 146 8.18 -19.81 -8.20
CA LEU A 146 7.11 -20.79 -8.26
C LEU A 146 7.34 -21.79 -7.12
N PRO A 147 6.32 -22.12 -6.29
CA PRO A 147 6.45 -23.17 -5.30
C PRO A 147 6.92 -24.43 -6.02
N GLN A 148 8.12 -24.90 -5.66
CA GLN A 148 8.66 -26.14 -6.20
C GLN A 148 7.69 -27.27 -5.80
N PRO A 149 7.29 -28.16 -6.71
CA PRO A 149 6.50 -29.32 -6.32
C PRO A 149 7.31 -30.07 -5.27
N GLU A 150 6.73 -30.22 -4.09
CA GLU A 150 7.27 -31.04 -3.01
C GLU A 150 7.53 -32.45 -3.56
N ASN A 151 8.80 -32.85 -3.62
CA ASN A 151 9.18 -34.16 -4.07
C ASN A 151 8.57 -35.17 -3.10
N GLU A 152 7.54 -35.90 -3.55
CA GLU A 152 7.00 -37.04 -2.84
C GLU A 152 8.13 -38.07 -2.66
N GLU A 153 8.59 -38.20 -1.41
CA GLU A 153 9.60 -39.17 -1.01
C GLU A 153 9.12 -40.58 -1.39
N SER A 154 9.81 -41.17 -2.36
CA SER A 154 9.62 -42.56 -2.79
C SER A 154 9.89 -43.50 -1.62
N VAL A 155 8.83 -43.97 -0.96
CA VAL A 155 8.90 -44.97 0.11
C VAL A 155 9.61 -46.23 -0.39
N HIS A 156 10.72 -46.52 0.29
CA HIS A 156 11.63 -47.64 0.07
C HIS A 156 10.91 -48.99 0.09
N SER A 157 11.11 -49.81 -0.95
CA SER A 157 10.67 -51.19 -1.04
C SER A 157 11.36 -52.09 0.00
N GLU A 158 10.58 -52.91 0.70
CA GLU A 158 11.06 -54.00 1.57
C GLU A 158 11.73 -55.14 0.76
N PRO A 159 12.81 -55.77 1.29
CA PRO A 159 13.35 -57.00 0.71
C PRO A 159 12.63 -58.24 1.26
N ALA A 160 12.20 -59.11 0.35
CA ALA A 160 11.67 -60.44 0.67
C ALA A 160 12.77 -61.34 1.26
N THR A 161 12.44 -62.08 2.32
CA THR A 161 13.25 -63.18 2.87
C THR A 161 12.49 -64.49 2.72
#